data_AF-A0A971AQ80-F1
#
_entry.id   AF-A0A971AQ80-F1
#
_cell.length_a   1.000
_cell.length_b   1.000
_cell.length_c   1.000
_cell.angle_alpha   90.00
_cell.angle_beta   90.00
_cell.angle_gamma   90.00
#
_symmetry.space_group_name_H-M   'P 1'
#
loop_
_entity.id
_entity.type
_entity.pdbx_description
1 polymer ?
#
loop_
_entity_poly.entity_id
_entity_poly.type
_entity_poly.pdbx_seq_one_letter_code
_entity_poly.pdbx_strand_id
1 'polypeptide(L)'
;MEKVQLIATSTFGMEALVAQEVRNLGYENIKVDNGKVTLSAGMEALCRLNLWLRTADRVRLLMGEFEARTFEELFEKTKALPWAD
;
A
#
# COMPACT_ATOMS: atom_id res chain seq x y z
N MET A 1 -1.07 16.29 -8.27
CA MET A 1 -0.16 15.27 -7.73
C MET A 1 -0.75 13.92 -8.05
N GLU A 2 0.03 13.07 -8.70
CA GLU A 2 -0.41 11.75 -9.11
C GLU A 2 -0.73 10.92 -7.87
N LYS A 3 -1.91 10.29 -7.84
CA LYS A 3 -2.31 9.45 -6.71
C LYS A 3 -1.64 8.09 -6.89
N VAL A 4 -0.91 7.66 -5.87
CA VAL A 4 -0.29 6.34 -5.81
C VAL A 4 -1.07 5.40 -4.89
N GLN A 5 -0.86 4.10 -5.04
CA GLN A 5 -1.39 3.11 -4.12
C GLN A 5 -0.36 2.73 -3.06
N LEU A 6 -0.74 2.88 -1.80
CA LEU A 6 0.10 2.58 -0.64
C LEU A 6 -0.53 1.41 0.14
N ILE A 7 0.33 0.59 0.72
CA ILE A 7 -0.07 -0.56 1.54
C ILE A 7 0.63 -0.46 2.90
N ALA A 8 -0.14 -0.27 3.96
CA ALA A 8 0.32 -0.41 5.34
C ALA A 8 0.08 -1.85 5.80
N THR A 9 1.15 -2.61 6.01
CA THR A 9 1.04 -3.99 6.52
C THR A 9 0.81 -3.98 8.03
N SER A 10 0.09 -4.96 8.55
CA SER A 10 -0.16 -5.10 9.98
C SER A 10 -0.11 -6.57 10.40
N THR A 11 0.18 -6.79 11.67
CA THR A 11 -0.07 -8.09 12.31
C THR A 11 -1.57 -8.43 12.22
N PHE A 12 -1.89 -9.71 12.03
CA PHE A 12 -3.29 -10.18 11.99
C PHE A 12 -4.06 -9.75 13.25
N GLY A 13 -5.24 -9.17 13.06
CA GLY A 13 -6.09 -8.64 14.13
C GLY A 13 -5.85 -7.16 14.48
N MET A 14 -4.78 -6.54 13.94
CA MET A 14 -4.46 -5.13 14.17
C MET A 14 -4.93 -4.21 13.03
N GLU A 15 -5.53 -4.76 11.97
CA GLU A 15 -5.89 -4.05 10.74
C GLU A 15 -6.86 -2.90 11.04
N ALA A 16 -7.80 -3.11 11.96
CA ALA A 16 -8.78 -2.11 12.35
C ALA A 16 -8.13 -0.88 13.02
N LEU A 17 -7.07 -1.09 13.80
CA LEU A 17 -6.32 -0.01 14.45
C LEU A 17 -5.49 0.77 13.42
N VAL A 18 -4.81 0.07 12.51
CA VAL A 18 -4.09 0.72 11.40
C VAL A 18 -5.05 1.54 10.55
N ALA A 19 -6.20 0.97 10.20
CA ALA A 19 -7.24 1.66 9.44
C ALA A 19 -7.74 2.92 10.18
N GLN A 20 -7.91 2.84 11.50
CA GLN A 20 -8.30 3.99 12.31
C GLN A 20 -7.22 5.08 12.33
N GLU A 21 -5.94 4.73 12.50
CA GLU A 21 -4.84 5.70 12.43
C GLU A 21 -4.77 6.38 11.07
N VAL A 22 -4.92 5.62 9.99
CA VAL A 22 -4.94 6.15 8.62
C VAL A 22 -6.10 7.15 8.42
N ARG A 23 -7.31 6.84 8.92
CA ARG A 23 -8.45 7.78 8.90
C ARG A 23 -8.22 9.02 9.75
N ASN A 24 -7.62 8.87 10.93
CA ASN A 24 -7.29 9.99 11.82
C ASN A 24 -6.27 10.95 11.17
N LEU A 25 -5.42 10.46 10.26
CA LEU A 25 -4.53 11.29 9.44
C LEU A 25 -5.28 11.99 8.28
N GLY A 26 -6.55 11.71 8.06
CA GLY A 26 -7.39 12.32 7.03
C GLY A 26 -7.43 11.55 5.70
N TYR A 27 -7.02 10.28 5.68
CA TYR A 27 -7.15 9.43 4.49
C TYR A 27 -8.40 8.55 4.62
N GLU A 28 -9.42 8.81 3.79
CA GLU A 28 -10.73 8.15 3.93
C GLU A 28 -10.92 6.95 2.99
N ASN A 29 -10.29 6.96 1.82
CA ASN A 29 -10.44 5.89 0.83
C ASN A 29 -9.45 4.75 1.12
N ILE A 30 -9.78 3.93 2.09
CA ILE A 30 -8.98 2.78 2.53
C ILE A 30 -9.73 1.46 2.32
N LYS A 31 -8.99 0.44 1.89
CA LYS A 31 -9.45 -0.95 1.82
C LYS A 31 -8.71 -1.74 2.90
N VAL A 32 -9.46 -2.41 3.75
CA VAL A 32 -8.93 -3.28 4.80
C VAL A 32 -9.02 -4.72 4.33
N ASP A 33 -7.89 -5.41 4.28
CA ASP A 33 -7.78 -6.84 3.99
C ASP A 33 -6.97 -7.50 5.11
N ASN A 34 -7.03 -8.82 5.20
CA ASN A 34 -6.25 -9.59 6.16
C ASN A 34 -4.75 -9.23 6.11
N GLY A 35 -4.21 -8.73 7.22
CA GLY A 35 -2.81 -8.33 7.38
C GLY A 35 -2.39 -7.03 6.67
N LYS A 36 -3.31 -6.27 6.08
CA LYS A 36 -2.96 -5.01 5.39
C LYS A 36 -4.10 -4.00 5.24
N VAL A 37 -3.73 -2.72 5.20
CA VAL A 37 -4.61 -1.62 4.80
C VAL A 37 -4.05 -0.98 3.54
N THR A 38 -4.84 -0.95 2.47
CA THR A 38 -4.48 -0.34 1.19
C THR A 38 -5.17 1.01 1.07
N LEU A 39 -4.49 2.03 0.57
CA LEU A 39 -5.06 3.36 0.37
C LEU A 39 -4.52 4.02 -0.90
N SER A 40 -5.28 4.97 -1.44
CA SER A 40 -4.84 5.84 -2.53
C SER A 40 -4.62 7.27 -2.03
N ALA A 41 -3.39 7.77 -2.16
CA ALA A 41 -3.00 9.09 -1.67
C ALA A 41 -1.86 9.67 -2.51
N GLY A 42 -1.53 10.95 -2.32
CA GLY A 42 -0.34 11.56 -2.93
C GLY A 42 0.96 11.01 -2.33
N MET A 43 2.09 11.24 -2.99
CA MET A 43 3.40 10.73 -2.56
C MET A 43 3.82 11.24 -1.17
N GLU A 44 3.37 12.44 -0.78
CA GLU A 44 3.56 13.01 0.56
C GLU A 44 2.98 12.13 1.67
N ALA A 45 1.97 11.31 1.35
CA ALA A 45 1.40 10.36 2.29
C ALA A 45 2.41 9.29 2.68
N LEU A 46 3.33 8.89 1.80
CA LEU A 46 4.35 7.90 2.12
C LEU A 46 5.20 8.33 3.31
N CYS A 47 5.66 9.58 3.30
CA CYS A 47 6.41 10.16 4.42
C CYS A 47 5.53 10.27 5.67
N ARG A 48 4.31 10.80 5.53
CA ARG A 48 3.42 11.02 6.67
C ARG A 48 3.01 9.71 7.36
N LEU A 49 2.69 8.67 6.60
CA LEU A 49 2.32 7.37 7.16
C LEU A 49 3.50 6.73 7.90
N ASN A 50 4.72 6.77 7.34
CA ASN A 50 5.91 6.24 8.03
C ASN A 50 6.20 6.97 9.35
N LEU A 51 5.92 8.27 9.43
CA LEU A 51 6.17 9.06 10.65
C LEU A 51 5.09 8.87 11.72
N TRP A 52 3.85 8.55 11.35
CA TRP A 52 2.70 8.65 12.26
C TRP A 52 1.96 7.36 12.53
N LEU A 53 2.05 6.33 11.68
CA LEU A 53 1.44 5.04 11.99
C LEU A 53 2.24 4.33 13.07
N ARG A 54 1.58 3.96 14.17
CA ARG A 54 2.22 3.30 15.33
C ARG A 54 1.92 1.82 15.36
N THR A 55 0.84 1.41 14.69
CA THR A 55 0.32 0.05 14.70
C THR A 55 0.59 -0.71 13.40
N ALA A 56 1.13 -0.05 12.38
CA ALA A 56 1.55 -0.67 11.12
C ALA A 56 3.02 -1.11 11.18
N ASP A 57 3.34 -2.24 10.52
CA ASP A 57 4.71 -2.77 10.49
C ASP A 57 5.57 -2.04 9.44
N ARG A 58 5.02 -1.85 8.23
CA ARG A 58 5.69 -1.18 7.10
C ARG A 58 4.68 -0.51 6.19
N VAL A 59 5.10 0.58 5.55
CA VAL A 59 4.37 1.23 4.45
C VAL A 59 5.09 0.92 3.14
N ARG A 60 4.36 0.40 2.15
CA ARG A 60 4.88 0.01 0.84
C ARG A 60 4.16 0.78 -0.26
N LEU A 61 4.88 1.10 -1.33
CA LEU A 61 4.31 1.55 -2.59
C LEU A 61 3.95 0.33 -3.44
N LEU A 62 2.72 0.26 -3.94
CA LEU A 62 2.32 -0.78 -4.89
C LEU A 62 2.77 -0.37 -6.30
N MET A 63 3.83 -1.01 -6.79
CA MET A 63 4.35 -0.76 -8.14
C MET A 63 3.43 -1.29 -9.25
N GLY A 64 2.69 -2.36 -8.96
CA GLY A 64 1.75 -2.97 -9.88
C GLY A 64 1.16 -4.26 -9.31
N GLU A 65 -0.01 -4.65 -9.84
CA GLU A 65 -0.69 -5.90 -9.49
C GLU A 65 -1.19 -6.55 -10.78
N PHE A 66 -0.85 -7.82 -10.99
CA PHE A 66 -1.26 -8.57 -12.17
C PHE A 66 -1.29 -10.08 -11.86
N GLU A 67 -2.14 -10.80 -12.58
CA GLU A 67 -2.17 -12.27 -12.53
C GLU A 67 -1.03 -12.84 -13.37
N ALA A 68 -0.33 -13.87 -12.86
CA ALA A 68 0.67 -14.62 -13.59
C ALA A 68 0.55 -16.11 -13.26
N ARG A 69 0.34 -16.95 -14.28
CA ARG A 69 0.20 -18.41 -14.15
C ARG A 69 1.41 -19.17 -14.68
N THR A 70 2.35 -18.47 -15.33
CA THR A 70 3.61 -19.02 -15.83
C THR A 70 4.78 -18.10 -15.46
N PHE A 71 6.00 -18.64 -15.48
CA PHE A 71 7.20 -17.84 -15.24
C PHE A 71 7.42 -16.75 -16.29
N GLU A 72 7.07 -17.04 -17.55
CA GLU A 72 7.18 -16.08 -18.66
C GLU A 72 6.23 -14.89 -18.46
N GLU A 73 4.98 -15.16 -18.07
CA GLU A 73 4.03 -14.10 -17.71
C GLU A 73 4.53 -13.25 -16.54
N LEU A 74 5.08 -13.89 -15.50
CA LEU A 74 5.64 -13.17 -14.36
C LEU A 74 6.79 -12.26 -14.80
N PHE A 75 7.71 -12.77 -15.62
CA PHE A 75 8.87 -12.00 -16.09
C PHE A 75 8.45 -10.80 -16.96
N GLU A 76 7.66 -11.04 -18.01
CA GLU A 76 7.28 -9.98 -18.95
C GLU A 76 6.41 -8.91 -18.29
N LYS A 77 5.43 -9.31 -17.45
CA LYS A 77 4.58 -8.35 -16.75
C LYS A 77 5.34 -7.57 -15.68
N THR A 78 6.29 -8.20 -14.98
CA THR A 78 7.17 -7.49 -14.03
C THR A 78 8.04 -6.48 -14.77
N LYS A 79 8.66 -6.87 -15.89
CA LYS A 79 9.50 -5.99 -16.70
C LYS A 79 8.74 -4.79 -17.29
N ALA A 80 7.46 -4.95 -17.59
CA ALA A 80 6.60 -3.91 -18.14
C ALA A 80 6.23 -2.80 -17.13
N LEU A 81 6.49 -2.99 -15.83
CA LEU A 81 6.25 -1.95 -14.83
C LEU A 81 7.21 -0.75 -15.01
N PRO A 82 6.77 0.47 -14.65
CA PRO A 82 7.58 1.68 -14.79
C PRO A 82 8.65 1.76 -13.68
N TRP A 83 9.73 0.97 -13.81
CA TRP A 83 10.78 0.91 -12.79
C TRP A 83 11.71 2.14 -12.73
N ALA A 84 11.76 2.90 -13.82
CA ALA A 84 12.65 4.07 -13.93
C ALA A 84 12.00 5.37 -13.44
N ASP A 85 10.69 5.35 -13.18
CA ASP A 85 9.88 6.47 -12.71
C ASP A 85 9.76 6.46 -11.17
#